data_AF-A0A3D5VEN7-F1
#
_entry.id   AF-A0A3D5VEN7-F1
#
_cell.length_a   1.000
_cell.length_b   1.000
_cell.length_c   1.000
_cell.angle_alpha   90.00
_cell.angle_beta   90.00
_cell.angle_gamma   90.00
#
_symmetry.space_group_name_H-M   'P 1'
#
loop_
_entity.id
_entity.type
_entity.pdbx_description
1 polymer ?
#
loop_
_entity_poly.entity_id
_entity_poly.type
_entity_poly.pdbx_seq_one_letter_code
_entity_poly.pdbx_strand_id
1 'polypeptide(L)' 'KGERCYTPKSSVGRRNYPPGQHGQARRRNPSEYGLQLREKQKVRRIYGVGEQPFRNYYEEAA' A
#
# COMPACT_ATOMS: atom_id res chain seq x y z
N LYS A 1 0.85 11.87 -5.09
CA LYS A 1 0.74 11.22 -6.43
C LYS A 1 1.09 12.27 -7.48
N GLY A 2 1.73 11.90 -8.58
CA GLY A 2 2.11 12.86 -9.65
C GLY A 2 1.19 12.76 -10.87
N GLU A 3 1.40 13.66 -11.84
CA GLU A 3 0.62 13.77 -13.09
C GLU A 3 0.58 12.45 -13.89
N ARG A 4 1.69 11.71 -13.89
CA ARG A 4 1.79 10.39 -14.55
C ARG A 4 0.74 9.38 -14.07
N CYS A 5 0.22 9.52 -12.85
CA CYS A 5 -0.83 8.64 -12.33
C CYS A 5 -2.15 8.72 -13.10
N TYR A 6 -2.45 9.85 -13.74
CA TYR A 6 -3.69 10.07 -14.51
C TYR A 6 -3.56 9.70 -15.99
N THR A 7 -2.34 9.41 -16.46
CA THR A 7 -2.07 9.07 -17.86
C THR A 7 -2.28 7.56 -18.13
N PRO A 8 -2.48 7.14 -19.38
CA PRO A 8 -2.49 5.71 -19.76
C PRO A 8 -1.14 5.01 -19.57
N LYS A 9 -0.09 5.77 -19.18
CA LYS A 9 1.23 5.26 -18.82
C LYS A 9 1.36 4.98 -17.31
N SER A 10 0.27 5.07 -16.54
CA SER A 10 0.26 4.72 -15.12
C SER A 10 0.60 3.24 -14.91
N SER A 11 1.48 2.94 -13.95
CA SER A 11 1.87 1.57 -13.63
C SER A 11 0.69 0.75 -13.11
N VAL A 12 -0.20 1.40 -12.35
CA VAL A 12 -1.42 0.78 -11.80
C VAL A 12 -2.37 0.36 -12.91
N GLY A 13 -2.59 1.20 -13.92
CA GLY A 13 -3.47 0.86 -15.04
C GLY A 13 -2.91 -0.24 -15.94
N ARG A 14 -1.59 -0.27 -16.15
CA ARG A 14 -0.94 -1.27 -17.02
C ARG A 14 -0.65 -2.60 -16.33
N ARG A 15 -0.36 -2.58 -15.03
CA ARG A 15 0.11 -3.75 -14.25
C ARG A 15 -0.54 -3.72 -12.87
N ASN A 16 -1.83 -4.08 -12.81
CA ASN A 16 -2.60 -4.12 -11.56
C ASN A 16 -2.33 -5.39 -10.73
N TYR A 17 -1.06 -5.75 -10.58
CA TYR A 17 -0.60 -6.88 -9.79
C TYR A 17 0.63 -6.45 -8.98
N PRO A 18 0.91 -7.07 -7.83
CA PRO A 18 2.06 -6.70 -7.01
C PRO A 18 3.38 -6.89 -7.78
N PRO A 19 4.42 -6.10 -7.44
CA PRO A 19 5.73 -6.23 -8.07
C PRO A 19 6.40 -7.57 -7.71
N GLY A 20 7.36 -7.99 -8.53
CA GLY A 20 8.17 -9.20 -8.34
C GLY A 20 7.75 -10.38 -9.23
N GLN A 21 8.58 -11.42 -9.28
CA GLN A 21 8.38 -12.61 -10.13
C GLN A 21 7.05 -13.32 -9.83
N HIS A 22 6.65 -13.38 -8.57
CA HIS A 22 5.38 -13.98 -8.13
C HIS A 22 4.18 -13.03 -8.23
N GLY A 23 4.34 -11.88 -8.90
CA GLY A 23 3.32 -10.84 -8.96
C GLY A 23 2.01 -11.31 -9.59
N GLN A 24 2.12 -12.14 -10.63
CA GLN A 24 0.99 -12.70 -11.38
C GLN A 24 0.52 -14.06 -10.85
N ALA A 25 1.24 -14.65 -9.89
CA ALA A 25 0.84 -15.92 -9.31
C ALA A 25 -0.48 -15.77 -8.52
N ARG A 26 -1.24 -16.86 -8.43
CA ARG A 26 -2.52 -16.88 -7.69
C ARG A 26 -2.25 -16.53 -6.23
N ARG A 27 -2.84 -15.43 -5.76
CA ARG A 27 -2.71 -14.99 -4.36
C ARG A 27 -3.51 -15.93 -3.45
N ARG A 28 -2.90 -16.32 -2.32
CA ARG A 28 -3.62 -16.94 -1.21
C ARG A 28 -4.43 -15.88 -0.45
N ASN A 29 -5.51 -16.31 0.20
CA ASN A 29 -6.27 -15.43 1.09
C ASN A 29 -5.35 -14.91 2.20
N PRO A 30 -5.33 -13.59 2.46
CA PRO A 30 -4.55 -13.03 3.55
C PRO A 30 -5.14 -13.47 4.90
N SER A 31 -4.28 -13.58 5.91
CA SER A 31 -4.73 -13.69 7.30
C SER A 31 -5.32 -12.35 7.79
N GLU A 32 -6.03 -12.37 8.91
CA GLU A 32 -6.56 -11.16 9.55
C GLU A 32 -5.45 -10.13 9.82
N TYR A 33 -4.34 -10.58 10.42
CA TYR A 33 -3.15 -9.74 10.60
C TYR A 33 -2.61 -9.19 9.27
N GLY A 34 -2.62 -10.01 8.21
CA GLY A 34 -2.22 -9.58 6.87
C GLY A 34 -3.10 -8.47 6.30
N LEU A 35 -4.40 -8.50 6.58
CA LEU A 35 -5.34 -7.44 6.21
C LEU A 35 -5.04 -6.14 6.98
N GLN A 36 -4.94 -6.23 8.31
CA GLN A 36 -4.63 -5.08 9.18
C GLN A 36 -3.29 -4.44 8.77
N LEU A 37 -2.26 -5.24 8.54
CA LEU A 37 -0.96 -4.76 8.09
C LEU A 37 -1.06 -4.06 6.73
N ARG A 38 -1.84 -4.58 5.78
CA ARG A 38 -2.02 -3.94 4.47
C ARG A 38 -2.69 -2.58 4.58
N GLU A 39 -3.69 -2.44 5.43
CA GLU A 39 -4.36 -1.16 5.67
C GLU A 39 -3.42 -0.15 6.35
N LYS A 40 -2.71 -0.56 7.40
CA LYS A 40 -1.67 0.28 8.03
C LYS A 40 -0.66 0.79 7.01
N GLN A 41 -0.12 -0.11 6.19
CA GLN A 41 0.87 0.24 5.17
C GLN A 41 0.30 1.10 4.04
N LYS A 42 -1.00 0.98 3.72
CA LYS A 42 -1.67 1.83 2.73
C LYS A 42 -1.69 3.27 3.21
N VAL A 43 -2.18 3.50 4.43
CA VAL A 43 -2.28 4.83 5.05
C VAL A 43 -0.91 5.48 5.15
N ARG A 44 0.08 4.75 5.70
CA ARG A 44 1.47 5.23 5.82
C ARG A 44 2.06 5.72 4.50
N ARG A 45 1.83 4.99 3.39
CA ARG A 45 2.32 5.35 2.06
C ARG A 45 1.57 6.52 1.42
N ILE A 46 0.28 6.68 1.72
CA ILE A 46 -0.52 7.80 1.20
C ILE A 46 -0.01 9.12 1.79
N TYR A 47 0.21 9.15 3.09
CA TYR A 47 0.70 10.34 3.79
C TYR A 47 2.21 10.51 3.72
N GLY A 48 2.95 9.50 3.27
CA GLY A 48 4.41 9.59 3.10
C GLY A 48 5.19 9.67 4.41
N VAL A 49 4.60 9.23 5.53
CA VAL A 49 5.20 9.28 6.86
C VAL A 49 5.99 8.00 7.17
N GLY A 50 7.01 8.13 8.03
CA GLY A 50 7.72 6.98 8.59
C GLY A 50 6.86 6.15 9.55
N GLU A 51 7.28 4.94 9.89
CA GLU A 51 6.53 4.07 10.81
C GLU A 51 6.44 4.64 12.23
N GLN A 52 7.55 5.20 12.72
CA GLN A 52 7.62 5.74 14.08
C GLN A 52 6.72 6.97 14.29
N PRO A 53 6.76 8.02 13.45
CA PRO A 53 5.81 9.13 13.57
C PRO A 53 4.36 8.68 13.32
N PHE A 54 4.12 7.75 12.39
CA PHE A 54 2.78 7.20 12.17
C PHE A 54 2.21 6.53 13.43
N ARG A 55 3.03 5.77 14.15
CA ARG A 55 2.65 5.15 15.41
C ARG A 55 2.34 6.20 16.48
N ASN A 56 3.19 7.22 16.61
CA ASN A 56 2.96 8.29 17.58
C ASN A 56 1.65 9.03 17.31
N TYR A 57 1.35 9.37 16.06
CA TYR A 57 0.06 10.01 15.71
C TYR A 57 -1.14 9.13 16.02
N TYR A 58 -1.00 7.81 15.86
CA TYR A 58 -2.07 6.88 16.24
C TYR A 58 -2.25 6.83 17.76
N GLU A 59 -1.16 6.81 18.53
CA GLU A 59 -1.20 6.83 19.99
C GLU A 59 -1.70 8.17 20.55
N GLU A 60 -1.36 9.30 19.92
CA GLU A 60 -1.85 10.63 20.28
C GLU A 60 -3.34 10.85 19.96
N ALA A 61 -3.87 10.16 18.94
CA ALA A 61 -5.25 10.29 18.50
C ALA A 61 -6.21 9.25 19.12
N ALA A 62 -5.68 8.23 19.80
CA ALA A 62 -6.44 7.18 20.48
C ALA A 62 -6.97 7.63 21.84
#